data_AF-A0A536X9F9-F1
#
_entry.id   AF-A0A536X9F9-F1
#
_cell.length_a   1.000
_cell.length_b   1.000
_cell.length_c   1.000
_cell.angle_alpha   90.00
_cell.angle_beta   90.00
_cell.angle_gamma   90.00
#
_symmetry.space_group_name_H-M   'P 1'
#
loop_
_entity.id
_entity.type
_entity.pdbx_description
1 polymer ?
#
loop_
_entity_poly.entity_id
_entity_poly.type
_entity_poly.pdbx_seq_one_letter_code
_entity_poly.pdbx_strand_id
1 'polypeptide(L)' 'MRITVYDVLEYLASGMSPQQILADFPDLTAEDIQACLAYAADRERTQLTAGA' A
#
# COMPACT_ATOMS: atom_id res chain seq x y z
N MET A 1 -16.02 3.56 -5.84
CA MET A 1 -14.83 4.34 -5.42
C MET A 1 -13.61 3.56 -5.89
N ARG A 2 -12.59 4.20 -6.51
CA ARG A 2 -11.33 3.52 -6.88
C ARG A 2 -10.24 4.12 -6.01
N ILE A 3 -9.56 3.29 -5.23
CA ILE A 3 -8.40 3.68 -4.44
C ILE A 3 -7.16 3.09 -5.11
N THR A 4 -6.04 3.78 -5.01
CA THR A 4 -4.77 3.32 -5.60
C THR A 4 -3.90 2.63 -4.55
N VAL A 5 -2.90 1.89 -5.03
CA VAL A 5 -1.86 1.28 -4.17
C VAL A 5 -1.20 2.32 -3.27
N TYR A 6 -1.01 3.55 -3.75
CA TYR A 6 -0.43 4.63 -2.97
C TYR A 6 -1.34 5.09 -1.83
N ASP A 7 -2.66 5.17 -2.08
CA ASP A 7 -3.62 5.51 -1.02
C ASP A 7 -3.57 4.49 0.12
N VAL A 8 -3.53 3.18 -0.20
CA VAL A 8 -3.38 2.09 0.79
C VAL A 8 -2.14 2.30 1.64
N LEU A 9 -1.00 2.61 1.00
CA LEU A 9 0.27 2.85 1.69
C LEU A 9 0.22 4.10 2.57
N GLU A 10 -0.46 5.16 2.13
CA GLU A 10 -0.63 6.40 2.88
C GLU A 10 -1.51 6.20 4.12
N TYR A 11 -2.57 5.38 4.03
CA TYR A 11 -3.38 4.99 5.19
C TYR A 11 -2.58 4.16 6.20
N LEU A 12 -1.77 3.21 5.72
CA LEU A 12 -0.87 2.43 6.57
C LEU A 12 0.18 3.33 7.25
N ALA A 13 0.75 4.29 6.51
CA ALA A 13 1.70 5.27 7.04
C ALA A 13 1.06 6.22 8.08
N SER A 14 -0.24 6.49 7.93
CA SER A 14 -1.04 7.26 8.92
C SER A 14 -1.37 6.46 10.19
N GLY A 15 -0.97 5.19 10.27
CA GLY A 15 -1.17 4.32 11.43
C GLY A 15 -2.47 3.51 11.39
N MET A 16 -3.18 3.48 10.26
CA MET A 16 -4.35 2.64 10.08
C MET A 16 -3.93 1.17 9.97
N SER A 17 -4.66 0.26 10.61
CA SER A 17 -4.38 -1.18 10.52
C SER A 17 -4.95 -1.77 9.24
N PRO A 18 -4.33 -2.82 8.66
CA PRO A 18 -4.85 -3.51 7.47
C PRO A 18 -6.32 -3.93 7.61
N GLN A 19 -6.73 -4.37 8.79
CA GLN A 19 -8.12 -4.76 9.05
C GLN A 19 -9.11 -3.59 8.93
N GLN A 20 -8.70 -2.38 9.31
CA GLN A 20 -9.53 -1.19 9.16
C GLN A 20 -9.66 -0.80 7.69
N ILE A 21 -8.55 -0.88 6.93
CA ILE A 21 -8.55 -0.66 5.49
C ILE A 21 -9.48 -1.65 4.79
N LEU A 22 -9.43 -2.93 5.15
CA LEU A 22 -10.34 -3.95 4.59
C LEU A 22 -11.81 -3.74 4.98
N ALA A 23 -12.08 -3.13 6.13
CA ALA A 23 -13.44 -2.81 6.57
C ALA A 23 -14.01 -1.61 5.79
N ASP A 24 -13.21 -0.59 5.51
CA ASP A 24 -13.58 0.57 4.68
C ASP A 24 -13.63 0.22 3.18
N PHE A 25 -12.81 -0.75 2.74
CA PHE A 25 -12.69 -1.17 1.36
C PHE A 25 -12.92 -2.68 1.22
N PRO A 26 -14.18 -3.14 1.18
CA PRO A 26 -14.52 -4.56 1.06
C PRO A 26 -14.10 -5.18 -0.30
N ASP A 27 -13.75 -4.35 -1.28
CA ASP A 27 -13.17 -4.78 -2.57
C ASP A 27 -11.69 -5.16 -2.46
N LEU A 28 -11.01 -4.79 -1.37
CA LEU A 28 -9.63 -5.15 -1.10
C LEU A 28 -9.57 -6.46 -0.32
N THR A 29 -8.55 -7.26 -0.62
CA THR A 29 -8.22 -8.46 0.16
C THR A 29 -6.91 -8.26 0.91
N ALA A 30 -6.66 -9.12 1.90
CA ALA A 30 -5.38 -9.13 2.60
C ALA A 30 -4.20 -9.38 1.63
N GLU A 31 -4.43 -10.19 0.59
CA GLU A 31 -3.44 -10.45 -0.46
C GLU A 31 -3.12 -9.18 -1.27
N ASP A 32 -4.12 -8.35 -1.58
CA ASP A 32 -3.90 -7.07 -2.26
C ASP A 32 -3.05 -6.13 -1.42
N ILE A 33 -3.29 -6.05 -0.10
CA ILE A 33 -2.47 -5.24 0.81
C ILE A 33 -1.03 -5.77 0.85
N GLN A 34 -0.84 -7.09 0.91
CA GLN A 34 0.50 -7.69 0.87
C GLN A 34 1.20 -7.42 -0.46
N ALA A 35 0.49 -7.49 -1.59
CA ALA A 35 1.02 -7.16 -2.91
C ALA A 35 1.40 -5.67 -3.00
N CYS A 36 0.59 -4.77 -2.42
CA CYS A 36 0.89 -3.34 -2.34
C CYS A 36 2.18 -3.08 -1.54
N LEU A 37 2.34 -3.74 -0.40
CA LEU A 37 3.55 -3.64 0.44
C LEU A 37 4.78 -4.21 -0.26
N ALA A 38 4.65 -5.38 -0.90
CA ALA A 38 5.72 -5.98 -1.68
C ALA A 38 6.14 -5.09 -2.85
N TYR A 39 5.16 -4.48 -3.53
CA TYR A 39 5.40 -3.53 -4.60
C TYR A 39 6.11 -2.26 -4.11
N ALA A 40 5.69 -1.70 -2.97
CA ALA A 40 6.36 -0.55 -2.36
C ALA A 40 7.81 -0.86 -1.99
N ALA A 41 8.03 -2.00 -1.32
CA ALA A 41 9.35 -2.47 -0.92
C ALA A 41 10.27 -2.73 -2.13
N ASP A 42 9.73 -3.20 -3.25
CA ASP A 42 10.49 -3.42 -4.48
C ASP A 42 10.78 -2.11 -5.24
N ARG A 43 9.80 -1.19 -5.27
CA ARG A 43 9.94 0.14 -5.88
C ARG A 43 10.99 0.99 -5.16
N GLU A 44 11.06 0.97 -3.82
CA GLU A 44 12.08 1.70 -3.08
C GLU A 44 13.50 1.24 -3.43
N ARG A 45 13.71 -0.07 -3.70
CA ARG A 45 15.01 -0.55 -4.19
C ARG A 45 15.43 0.06 -5.53
N THR A 46 14.47 0.48 -6.34
CA THR A 46 14.71 1.10 -7.65
C THR A 46 14.81 2.63 -7.58
N GLN A 47 14.16 3.29 -6.60
CA GLN A 47 14.21 4.76 -6.48
C GLN A 47 15.44 5.28 -5.73
N LEU A 48 16.14 4.45 -4.94
CA LEU A 48 17.41 4.82 -4.30
C LEU A 48 18.58 5.04 -5.29
N THR A 49 18.43 4.74 -6.57
CA THR A 49 19.46 4.97 -7.62
C THR A 49 19.13 6.12 -8.57
N ALA A 50 17.95 6.75 -8.48
CA ALA A 50 17.54 7.86 -9.36
C ALA A 50 17.51 9.23 -8.66
N GLY A 51 18.23 9.35 -7.55
CA GLY A 51 18.52 10.62 -6.87
C GLY A 51 20.02 10.80 -6.68
N ALA A 52 20.76 10.93 -7.79
CA ALA A 52 22.17 11.32 -7.80
C ALA A 52 22.42 12.29 -8.96
#